data_AF-A0AAD4Q516-F1
#
_entry.id   AF-A0AAD4Q516-F1
#
_cell.length_a   1.000
_cell.length_b   1.000
_cell.length_c   1.000
_cell.angle_alpha   90.00
_cell.angle_beta   90.00
_cell.angle_gamma   90.00
#
_symmetry.space_group_name_H-M   'P 1'
#
loop_
_entity.id
_entity.type
_entity.pdbx_description
1 polymer ?
#
loop_
_entity_poly.entity_id
_entity_poly.type
_entity_poly.pdbx_seq_one_letter_code
_entity_poly.pdbx_strand_id
1 'polypeptide(L)'
;MGNPGLPNHENLYGSHPVYLEMRNGQAHGVLLWNSNGMDIKIDQDSDGQYLEYNNDGGVLGFYFVSGPQPADVSRQYAEIIGKSSLTGRMAFINAGTGDVYRVAEVIYNYSAARIPLETMWTDIDYMNLRRTWNLDPDRFPLEKMQELVTYLHDHQQQYILMVDPPVSLNDSTSWQNAIDSDVLMKNSSGEVYVGGMWLGPVGYVDWFHPNSQSFWSGQITTFFDDESGVGVDGIWIDMNEVHLPLALFLQHAYSATSAGQLLCSLLQSLHGECSGLPSTSHVMGTSTRIPSRFIAPDNSGQATGSLYLDDDKSLNSTSSDIAFSYDNGHLVVNGTFGYSTNLQVISAKVLGNDTGVAFNFTKPPNAPWTVDIN
;
A
#
# COMPACT_ATOMS: atom_id res chain seq x y z
N MET A 1 -6.35 23.80 -6.78
CA MET A 1 -7.64 23.90 -6.05
C MET A 1 -7.78 22.60 -5.28
N GLY A 2 -7.77 22.63 -3.95
CA GLY A 2 -7.92 21.43 -3.12
C GLY A 2 -9.34 20.88 -3.22
N ASN A 3 -9.48 19.56 -3.38
CA ASN A 3 -10.77 18.87 -3.36
C ASN A 3 -11.38 19.05 -1.95
N PRO A 4 -12.60 19.61 -1.80
CA PRO A 4 -13.17 19.97 -0.50
C PRO A 4 -13.43 18.82 0.48
N GLY A 5 -13.14 17.57 0.12
CA GLY A 5 -13.27 16.39 0.99
C GLY A 5 -11.96 15.69 1.38
N LEU A 6 -10.80 16.13 0.86
CA LEU A 6 -9.52 15.52 1.21
C LEU A 6 -8.79 16.40 2.23
N PRO A 7 -8.29 15.82 3.33
CA PRO A 7 -7.47 16.58 4.26
C PRO A 7 -6.17 17.02 3.57
N ASN A 8 -5.76 18.26 3.82
CA ASN A 8 -4.50 18.78 3.29
C ASN A 8 -3.35 18.31 4.19
N HIS A 9 -2.25 17.91 3.57
CA HIS A 9 -1.00 17.53 4.25
C HIS A 9 -1.12 16.29 5.15
N GLU A 10 -2.01 15.36 4.81
CA GLU A 10 -2.12 14.05 5.46
C GLU A 10 -1.69 12.95 4.48
N ASN A 11 -1.18 11.84 5.01
CA ASN A 11 -1.01 10.61 4.25
C ASN A 11 -2.38 10.03 3.88
N LEU A 12 -2.54 9.61 2.63
CA LEU A 12 -3.77 9.01 2.11
C LEU A 12 -3.58 7.49 1.92
N TYR A 13 -4.46 6.86 1.13
CA TYR A 13 -4.56 5.41 0.95
C TYR A 13 -3.36 4.73 0.26
N GLY A 14 -2.49 5.49 -0.39
CA GLY A 14 -1.39 4.94 -1.19
C GLY A 14 -0.10 5.72 -1.06
N SER A 15 1.02 5.00 -1.15
CA SER A 15 2.38 5.53 -1.04
C SER A 15 3.17 5.23 -2.30
N HIS A 16 3.53 6.29 -3.03
CA HIS A 16 4.36 6.20 -4.23
C HIS A 16 5.61 7.07 -4.05
N PRO A 17 6.72 6.50 -3.55
CA PRO A 17 7.96 7.25 -3.28
C PRO A 17 8.75 7.55 -4.55
N VAL A 18 8.09 8.22 -5.50
CA VAL A 18 8.64 8.60 -6.81
C VAL A 18 8.34 10.08 -7.08
N TYR A 19 9.30 10.79 -7.66
CA TYR A 19 9.08 12.13 -8.20
C TYR A 19 9.57 12.24 -9.64
N LEU A 20 9.01 13.24 -10.34
CA LEU A 20 9.49 13.71 -11.63
C LEU A 20 9.89 15.17 -11.48
N GLU A 21 11.12 15.50 -11.88
CA GLU A 21 11.63 16.87 -11.87
C GLU A 21 11.91 17.34 -13.30
N MET A 22 11.58 18.60 -13.58
CA MET A 22 11.90 19.26 -14.86
C MET A 22 12.94 20.36 -14.65
N ARG A 23 14.01 20.35 -15.45
CA ARG A 23 15.03 21.40 -15.53
C ARG A 23 15.32 21.77 -16.97
N ASN A 24 15.24 23.06 -17.30
CA ASN A 24 15.60 23.60 -18.61
C ASN A 24 14.95 22.86 -19.81
N GLY A 25 13.69 22.44 -19.66
CA GLY A 25 12.94 21.71 -20.69
C GLY A 25 13.27 20.22 -20.81
N GLN A 26 14.14 19.69 -19.94
CA GLN A 26 14.40 18.25 -19.79
C GLN A 26 13.77 17.75 -18.48
N ALA A 27 13.42 16.48 -18.44
CA ALA A 27 12.82 15.82 -17.29
C ALA A 27 13.65 14.61 -16.87
N HIS A 28 13.72 14.36 -15.58
CA HIS A 28 14.18 13.10 -15.01
C HIS A 28 13.21 12.68 -13.90
N GLY A 29 13.35 11.45 -13.41
CA GLY A 29 12.58 10.97 -12.26
C GLY A 29 13.42 10.11 -11.33
N VAL A 30 13.00 10.06 -10.08
CA VAL A 30 13.67 9.29 -9.02
C VAL A 30 12.64 8.50 -8.25
N LEU A 31 12.84 7.20 -8.12
CA LEU A 31 12.06 6.27 -7.30
C LEU A 31 12.93 5.78 -6.15
N LEU A 32 12.46 5.92 -4.92
CA LEU A 32 13.01 5.21 -3.77
C LEU A 32 12.23 3.89 -3.60
N TRP A 33 12.84 2.77 -3.95
CA TRP A 33 12.27 1.43 -3.79
C TRP A 33 12.30 0.99 -2.33
N ASN A 34 11.39 1.55 -1.54
CA ASN A 34 11.23 1.29 -0.11
C ASN A 34 9.74 1.37 0.25
N SER A 35 9.28 0.51 1.15
CA SER A 35 7.88 0.41 1.59
C SER A 35 7.67 0.70 3.08
N ASN A 36 8.73 1.08 3.80
CA ASN A 36 8.66 1.51 5.18
C ASN A 36 8.02 2.90 5.29
N GLY A 37 7.59 3.27 6.50
CA GLY A 37 7.18 4.63 6.81
C GLY A 37 8.30 5.61 6.43
N MET A 38 7.91 6.71 5.79
CA MET A 38 8.86 7.73 5.36
C MET A 38 8.25 9.12 5.30
N ASP A 39 9.07 10.10 5.65
CA ASP A 39 8.82 11.52 5.39
C ASP A 39 9.74 12.00 4.26
N ILE A 40 9.15 12.59 3.23
CA ILE A 40 9.89 13.23 2.14
C ILE A 40 9.73 14.74 2.28
N LYS A 41 10.81 15.42 2.65
CA LYS A 41 10.80 16.88 2.83
C LYS A 41 11.41 17.54 1.61
N ILE A 42 10.74 18.58 1.13
CA ILE A 42 11.26 19.49 0.11
C ILE A 42 11.37 20.85 0.78
N ASP A 43 12.60 21.34 0.95
CA ASP A 43 12.87 22.59 1.65
C ASP A 43 14.05 23.33 1.01
N GLN A 44 14.46 24.45 1.59
CA GLN A 44 15.56 25.28 1.12
C GLN A 44 16.37 25.85 2.29
N ASP A 45 17.68 25.92 2.13
CA ASP A 45 18.59 26.56 3.07
C ASP A 45 19.45 27.64 2.36
N SER A 46 20.57 28.03 2.98
CA SER A 46 21.50 29.00 2.38
C SER A 46 22.23 28.48 1.15
N ASP A 47 22.35 27.16 0.98
CA ASP A 47 23.07 26.50 -0.10
C ASP A 47 22.15 26.13 -1.27
N GLY A 48 20.84 26.02 -1.04
CA GLY A 48 19.83 25.94 -2.09
C GLY A 48 18.61 25.12 -1.70
N GLN A 49 17.82 24.72 -2.72
CA GLN A 49 16.72 23.78 -2.53
C GLN A 49 17.27 22.36 -2.36
N TYR A 50 16.72 21.61 -1.41
CA TYR A 50 17.05 20.21 -1.18
C TYR A 50 15.81 19.34 -1.04
N LEU A 51 16.03 18.03 -1.17
CA LEU A 51 15.04 17.00 -0.94
C LEU A 51 15.64 15.96 0.02
N GLU A 52 14.96 15.71 1.13
CA GLU A 52 15.42 14.85 2.22
C GLU A 52 14.45 13.68 2.39
N TYR A 53 15.01 12.46 2.51
CA TYR A 53 14.26 11.23 2.77
C TYR A 53 14.56 10.75 4.19
N ASN A 54 13.55 10.81 5.08
CA ASN A 54 13.62 10.19 6.39
C ASN A 54 12.84 8.89 6.33
N ASN A 55 13.53 7.75 6.47
CA ASN A 55 12.90 6.43 6.38
C ASN A 55 13.06 5.70 7.72
N ASP A 56 11.97 5.10 8.19
CA ASP A 56 11.94 4.35 9.46
C ASP A 56 12.55 2.93 9.34
N GLY A 57 13.05 2.57 8.16
CA GLY A 57 13.69 1.28 7.95
C GLY A 57 13.93 0.89 6.49
N GLY A 58 14.23 -0.39 6.32
CA GLY A 58 14.51 -0.99 5.01
C GLY A 58 15.90 -0.62 4.49
N VAL A 59 16.01 -0.51 3.17
CA VAL A 59 17.25 -0.14 2.48
C VAL A 59 17.00 1.06 1.56
N LEU A 60 18.02 1.86 1.31
CA LEU A 60 17.96 2.96 0.36
C LEU A 60 18.23 2.44 -1.06
N GLY A 61 17.18 1.97 -1.74
CA GLY A 61 17.23 1.48 -3.12
C GLY A 61 16.71 2.53 -4.10
N PHE A 62 17.57 3.41 -4.60
CA PHE A 62 17.15 4.44 -5.56
C PHE A 62 17.20 3.95 -7.00
N TYR A 63 16.24 4.38 -7.82
CA TYR A 63 16.25 4.27 -9.27
C TYR A 63 16.11 5.65 -9.86
N PHE A 64 16.90 5.94 -10.89
CA PHE A 64 16.86 7.20 -11.60
C PHE A 64 16.57 6.94 -13.07
N VAL A 65 15.65 7.72 -13.62
CA VAL A 65 15.21 7.63 -15.01
C VAL A 65 15.49 8.96 -15.69
N SER A 66 16.16 8.92 -16.84
CA SER A 66 16.80 10.08 -17.46
C SER A 66 15.92 10.90 -18.39
N GLY A 67 14.70 10.44 -18.69
CA GLY A 67 13.82 11.10 -19.65
C GLY A 67 14.37 11.03 -21.10
N PRO A 68 14.47 12.14 -21.86
CA PRO A 68 14.44 13.53 -21.42
C PRO A 68 13.06 14.19 -21.43
N GLN A 69 12.03 13.59 -22.04
CA GLN A 69 10.67 14.13 -21.96
C GLN A 69 9.94 13.56 -20.74
N PRO A 70 8.97 14.28 -20.14
CA PRO A 70 8.17 13.74 -19.03
C PRO A 70 7.50 12.40 -19.37
N ALA A 71 7.05 12.22 -20.61
CA ALA A 71 6.50 10.94 -21.07
C ALA A 71 7.54 9.82 -21.13
N ASP A 72 8.81 10.13 -21.41
CA ASP A 72 9.90 9.16 -21.39
C ASP A 72 10.20 8.72 -19.95
N VAL A 73 10.18 9.66 -18.99
CA VAL A 73 10.30 9.37 -17.56
C VAL A 73 9.22 8.38 -17.10
N SER A 74 7.95 8.64 -17.43
CA SER A 74 6.85 7.72 -17.09
C SER A 74 7.03 6.34 -17.73
N ARG A 75 7.48 6.28 -19.00
CA ARG A 75 7.74 5.00 -19.69
C ARG A 75 8.89 4.22 -19.03
N GLN A 76 9.99 4.88 -18.70
CA GLN A 76 11.14 4.25 -18.03
C GLN A 76 10.78 3.78 -16.62
N TYR A 77 10.00 4.57 -15.87
CA TYR A 77 9.47 4.17 -14.57
C TYR A 77 8.60 2.91 -14.67
N ALA A 78 7.72 2.84 -15.68
CA ALA A 78 6.89 1.66 -15.92
C ALA A 78 7.69 0.40 -16.30
N GLU A 79 8.86 0.53 -16.93
CA GLU A 79 9.76 -0.63 -17.15
C GLU A 79 10.37 -1.15 -15.83
N ILE A 80 10.39 -0.35 -14.76
CA ILE A 80 10.89 -0.74 -13.43
C ILE A 80 9.77 -1.36 -12.59
N ILE A 81 8.64 -0.67 -12.44
CA ILE A 81 7.55 -1.09 -11.54
C ILE A 81 6.53 -2.04 -12.20
N GLY A 82 6.61 -2.21 -13.52
CA GLY A 82 5.62 -2.92 -14.31
C GLY A 82 4.72 -1.96 -15.10
N LYS A 83 4.30 -2.45 -16.28
CA LYS A 83 3.42 -1.70 -17.17
C LYS A 83 1.99 -1.75 -16.65
N SER A 84 1.26 -0.66 -16.86
CA SER A 84 -0.18 -0.62 -16.56
C SER A 84 -0.89 -1.80 -17.21
N SER A 85 -1.76 -2.47 -16.45
CA SER A 85 -2.62 -3.51 -17.00
C SER A 85 -3.54 -2.92 -18.06
N LEU A 86 -3.88 -3.73 -19.06
CA LEU A 86 -4.95 -3.37 -19.99
C LEU A 86 -6.27 -3.48 -19.20
N THR A 87 -6.91 -2.34 -18.94
CA THR A 87 -8.21 -2.34 -18.28
C THR A 87 -9.29 -2.77 -19.27
N GLY A 88 -10.27 -3.55 -18.80
CA GLY A 88 -11.49 -3.80 -19.54
C GLY A 88 -12.26 -2.49 -19.79
N ARG A 89 -13.26 -2.52 -20.67
CA ARG A 89 -14.13 -1.37 -20.93
C ARG A 89 -15.07 -1.13 -19.74
N MET A 90 -14.53 -0.56 -18.66
CA MET A 90 -15.28 -0.19 -17.46
C MET A 90 -15.33 1.33 -17.40
N ALA A 91 -16.44 1.91 -17.83
CA ALA A 91 -16.63 3.35 -17.80
C ALA A 91 -17.96 3.68 -17.12
N PHE A 92 -17.85 4.58 -16.14
CA PHE A 92 -18.90 5.13 -15.28
C PHE A 92 -19.34 4.22 -14.13
N ILE A 93 -19.17 4.75 -12.91
CA ILE A 93 -19.44 4.11 -11.63
C ILE A 93 -20.71 4.75 -11.08
N ASN A 94 -21.70 3.94 -10.72
CA ASN A 94 -22.80 4.38 -9.88
C ASN A 94 -23.02 3.31 -8.80
N ALA A 95 -22.62 3.63 -7.57
CA ALA A 95 -22.81 2.74 -6.44
C ALA A 95 -24.30 2.76 -6.05
N GLY A 96 -24.99 1.65 -6.34
CA GLY A 96 -26.34 1.43 -5.86
C GLY A 96 -26.33 1.21 -4.35
N THR A 97 -27.18 1.94 -3.63
CA THR A 97 -27.51 1.68 -2.23
C THR A 97 -28.92 1.13 -2.13
N GLY A 98 -29.18 0.28 -1.12
CA GLY A 98 -30.51 -0.28 -0.86
C GLY A 98 -30.61 -1.78 -1.02
N ASP A 99 -31.53 -2.24 -1.88
CA ASP A 99 -31.80 -3.66 -2.18
C ASP A 99 -31.70 -3.95 -3.69
N VAL A 100 -31.85 -5.22 -4.09
CA VAL A 100 -31.76 -5.63 -5.49
C VAL A 100 -32.79 -4.93 -6.39
N TYR A 101 -33.97 -4.58 -5.86
CA TYR A 101 -35.01 -3.87 -6.63
C TYR A 101 -34.64 -2.42 -6.89
N ARG A 102 -34.02 -1.75 -5.91
CA ARG A 102 -33.51 -0.39 -6.09
C ARG A 102 -32.39 -0.36 -7.14
N VAL A 103 -31.51 -1.37 -7.14
CA VAL A 103 -30.48 -1.52 -8.18
C VAL A 103 -31.11 -1.68 -9.57
N ALA A 104 -32.11 -2.57 -9.70
CA ALA A 104 -32.86 -2.75 -10.94
C ALA A 104 -33.58 -1.46 -11.40
N GLU A 105 -34.15 -0.69 -10.47
CA GLU A 105 -34.78 0.60 -10.76
C GLU A 105 -33.77 1.62 -11.30
N VAL A 106 -32.56 1.67 -10.75
CA VAL A 106 -31.48 2.53 -11.27
C VAL A 106 -31.15 2.16 -12.71
N ILE A 107 -30.94 0.87 -13.00
CA ILE A 107 -30.67 0.37 -14.36
C ILE A 107 -31.80 0.75 -15.31
N TYR A 108 -33.06 0.55 -14.89
CA TYR A 108 -34.24 0.94 -15.67
C TYR A 108 -34.27 2.46 -15.96
N ASN A 109 -34.02 3.29 -14.95
CA ASN A 109 -34.08 4.75 -15.08
C ASN A 109 -33.01 5.28 -16.04
N TYR A 110 -31.80 4.72 -16.06
CA TYR A 110 -30.77 5.05 -17.07
C TYR A 110 -31.26 4.73 -18.49
N SER A 111 -31.80 3.53 -18.68
CA SER A 111 -32.37 3.10 -19.97
C SER A 111 -33.53 4.01 -20.41
N ALA A 112 -34.48 4.29 -19.51
CA ALA A 112 -35.63 5.16 -19.76
C ALA A 112 -35.22 6.60 -20.10
N ALA A 113 -34.18 7.12 -19.44
CA ALA A 113 -33.61 8.44 -19.70
C ALA A 113 -32.67 8.49 -20.92
N ARG A 114 -32.38 7.34 -21.56
CA ARG A 114 -31.41 7.19 -22.66
C ARG A 114 -30.00 7.67 -22.27
N ILE A 115 -29.61 7.42 -21.02
CA ILE A 115 -28.26 7.67 -20.52
C ILE A 115 -27.49 6.35 -20.60
N PRO A 116 -26.34 6.29 -21.28
CA PRO A 116 -25.53 5.07 -21.33
C PRO A 116 -25.10 4.64 -19.92
N LEU A 117 -25.35 3.37 -19.60
CA LEU A 117 -24.84 2.70 -18.40
C LEU A 117 -24.15 1.43 -18.88
N GLU A 118 -22.83 1.36 -18.71
CA GLU A 118 -22.06 0.18 -19.10
C GLU A 118 -21.93 -0.82 -17.94
N THR A 119 -21.66 -0.31 -16.74
CA THR A 119 -21.36 -1.14 -15.57
C THR A 119 -22.19 -0.68 -14.37
N MET A 120 -22.94 -1.59 -13.75
CA MET A 120 -23.63 -1.34 -12.48
C MET A 120 -22.76 -1.82 -11.31
N TRP A 121 -22.73 -1.05 -10.22
CA TRP A 121 -21.91 -1.34 -9.04
C TRP A 121 -22.78 -1.41 -7.81
N THR A 122 -22.48 -2.35 -6.90
CA THR A 122 -23.12 -2.40 -5.59
C THR A 122 -22.07 -2.47 -4.49
N ASP A 123 -22.22 -1.56 -3.53
CA ASP A 123 -21.39 -1.42 -2.33
C ASP A 123 -21.73 -2.53 -1.31
N ILE A 124 -21.27 -2.45 -0.07
CA ILE A 124 -21.48 -3.38 1.05
C ILE A 124 -22.96 -3.76 1.33
N ASP A 125 -23.95 -3.17 0.67
CA ASP A 125 -25.38 -3.42 0.89
C ASP A 125 -25.80 -4.84 0.54
N TYR A 126 -25.13 -5.47 -0.43
CA TYR A 126 -25.44 -6.85 -0.82
C TYR A 126 -25.10 -7.88 0.26
N MET A 127 -24.17 -7.54 1.16
CA MET A 127 -23.67 -8.47 2.16
C MET A 127 -24.61 -8.57 3.36
N ASN A 128 -24.90 -9.79 3.79
CA ASN A 128 -25.60 -10.06 5.05
C ASN A 128 -24.73 -9.61 6.23
N LEU A 129 -25.24 -8.66 7.00
CA LEU A 129 -24.53 -8.05 8.13
C LEU A 129 -23.14 -7.52 7.76
N ARG A 130 -22.95 -7.08 6.51
CA ARG A 130 -21.69 -6.53 5.95
C ARG A 130 -20.51 -7.51 5.92
N ARG A 131 -20.75 -8.83 6.03
CA ARG A 131 -19.65 -9.80 6.06
C ARG A 131 -19.30 -10.23 4.63
N THR A 132 -18.02 -10.28 4.32
CA THR A 132 -17.53 -10.73 3.01
C THR A 132 -17.98 -12.16 2.70
N TRP A 133 -18.15 -12.48 1.41
CA TRP A 133 -18.51 -13.81 0.89
C TRP A 133 -19.92 -14.30 1.22
N ASN A 134 -20.87 -13.37 1.45
CA ASN A 134 -22.26 -13.72 1.65
C ASN A 134 -23.23 -12.73 0.97
N LEU A 135 -24.50 -13.12 0.94
CA LEU A 135 -25.60 -12.31 0.44
C LEU A 135 -26.66 -12.13 1.51
N ASP A 136 -27.20 -10.92 1.63
CA ASP A 136 -28.37 -10.62 2.44
C ASP A 136 -29.59 -11.35 1.87
N PRO A 137 -30.16 -12.33 2.59
CA PRO A 137 -31.21 -13.19 2.03
C PRO A 137 -32.52 -12.43 1.77
N ASP A 138 -32.74 -11.30 2.43
CA ASP A 138 -33.97 -10.50 2.31
C ASP A 138 -33.81 -9.42 1.24
N ARG A 139 -32.66 -8.75 1.20
CA ARG A 139 -32.41 -7.61 0.30
C ARG A 139 -31.76 -8.02 -1.02
N PHE A 140 -30.94 -9.06 -1.02
CA PHE A 140 -30.16 -9.53 -2.17
C PHE A 140 -30.16 -11.06 -2.27
N PRO A 141 -31.34 -11.71 -2.31
CA PRO A 141 -31.40 -13.16 -2.48
C PRO A 141 -30.69 -13.59 -3.77
N LEU A 142 -29.97 -14.71 -3.71
CA LEU A 142 -29.13 -15.21 -4.81
C LEU A 142 -29.88 -15.29 -6.15
N GLU A 143 -31.09 -15.84 -6.14
CA GLU A 143 -31.94 -15.95 -7.34
C GLU A 143 -32.16 -14.59 -8.03
N LYS A 144 -32.39 -13.52 -7.25
CA LYS A 144 -32.61 -12.18 -7.79
C LYS A 144 -31.33 -11.52 -8.26
N MET A 145 -30.21 -11.81 -7.61
CA MET A 145 -28.90 -11.37 -8.08
C MET A 145 -28.54 -12.03 -9.41
N GLN A 146 -28.80 -13.33 -9.56
CA GLN A 146 -28.59 -14.07 -10.80
C GLN A 146 -29.50 -13.56 -11.93
N GLU A 147 -30.79 -13.29 -11.66
CA GLU A 147 -31.71 -12.66 -12.61
C GLU A 147 -31.20 -11.28 -13.08
N LEU A 148 -30.73 -10.46 -12.13
CA LEU A 148 -30.21 -9.11 -12.41
C LEU A 148 -28.95 -9.16 -13.28
N VAL A 149 -27.99 -10.00 -12.93
CA VAL A 149 -26.73 -10.18 -13.68
C VAL A 149 -27.01 -10.71 -15.08
N THR A 150 -27.88 -11.71 -15.21
CA THR A 150 -28.30 -12.25 -16.51
C THR A 150 -28.89 -11.15 -17.39
N TYR A 151 -29.78 -10.32 -16.82
CA TYR A 151 -30.34 -9.17 -17.54
C TYR A 151 -29.25 -8.20 -18.03
N LEU A 152 -28.27 -7.86 -17.18
CA LEU A 152 -27.18 -6.97 -17.56
C LEU A 152 -26.36 -7.56 -18.72
N HIS A 153 -25.98 -8.85 -18.62
CA HIS A 153 -25.21 -9.54 -19.66
C HIS A 153 -25.95 -9.65 -20.99
N ASP A 154 -27.26 -9.94 -20.96
CA ASP A 154 -28.13 -9.95 -22.15
C ASP A 154 -28.19 -8.58 -22.86
N HIS A 155 -27.91 -7.50 -22.13
CA HIS A 155 -27.89 -6.13 -22.65
C HIS A 155 -26.47 -5.58 -22.86
N GLN A 156 -25.44 -6.45 -22.87
CA GLN A 156 -24.04 -6.06 -23.03
C GLN A 156 -23.54 -5.09 -21.94
N GLN A 157 -24.09 -5.20 -20.74
CA GLN A 157 -23.69 -4.46 -19.55
C GLN A 157 -22.93 -5.38 -18.60
N GLN A 158 -22.24 -4.78 -17.64
CA GLN A 158 -21.39 -5.46 -16.67
C GLN A 158 -21.86 -5.21 -15.23
N TYR A 159 -21.45 -6.08 -14.31
CA TYR A 159 -21.73 -5.94 -12.88
C TYR A 159 -20.48 -6.06 -12.02
N ILE A 160 -20.32 -5.16 -11.06
CA ILE A 160 -19.20 -5.14 -10.11
C ILE A 160 -19.73 -5.11 -8.68
N LEU A 161 -19.12 -5.94 -7.83
CA LEU A 161 -19.39 -5.95 -6.40
C LEU A 161 -18.15 -5.53 -5.61
N MET A 162 -18.38 -4.78 -4.53
CA MET A 162 -17.32 -4.42 -3.59
C MET A 162 -16.96 -5.60 -2.69
N VAL A 163 -15.68 -5.83 -2.42
CA VAL A 163 -15.17 -6.90 -1.54
C VAL A 163 -14.16 -6.32 -0.57
N ASP A 164 -14.47 -6.43 0.72
CA ASP A 164 -13.58 -6.08 1.82
C ASP A 164 -12.67 -7.29 2.15
N PRO A 165 -11.33 -7.12 2.20
CA PRO A 165 -10.39 -8.17 2.60
C PRO A 165 -10.62 -8.85 3.95
N PRO A 166 -11.00 -8.14 5.03
CA PRO A 166 -11.03 -8.76 6.35
C PRO A 166 -12.13 -9.80 6.50
N VAL A 167 -11.80 -10.92 7.16
CA VAL A 167 -12.69 -12.06 7.37
C VAL A 167 -13.40 -11.92 8.70
N SER A 168 -14.74 -11.96 8.69
CA SER A 168 -15.54 -11.87 9.92
C SER A 168 -15.29 -13.04 10.85
N LEU A 169 -15.00 -12.77 12.12
CA LEU A 169 -15.01 -13.78 13.17
C LEU A 169 -16.44 -14.29 13.48
N ASN A 170 -17.45 -13.50 13.14
CA ASN A 170 -18.86 -13.84 13.36
C ASN A 170 -19.49 -14.62 12.19
N ASP A 171 -18.74 -14.91 11.14
CA ASP A 171 -19.11 -15.85 10.09
C ASP A 171 -18.31 -17.14 10.26
N SER A 172 -18.93 -18.15 10.89
CA SER A 172 -18.25 -19.41 11.23
C SER A 172 -17.66 -20.12 10.01
N THR A 173 -18.30 -20.02 8.84
CA THR A 173 -17.85 -20.72 7.63
C THR A 173 -16.61 -20.06 7.06
N SER A 174 -16.69 -18.75 6.78
CA SER A 174 -15.55 -18.00 6.23
C SER A 174 -14.38 -17.95 7.21
N TRP A 175 -14.67 -17.79 8.50
CA TRP A 175 -13.65 -17.82 9.56
C TRP A 175 -12.93 -19.16 9.60
N GLN A 176 -13.68 -20.28 9.66
CA GLN A 176 -13.07 -21.60 9.73
C GLN A 176 -12.23 -21.91 8.48
N ASN A 177 -12.73 -21.54 7.29
CA ASN A 177 -11.97 -21.69 6.05
C ASN A 177 -10.64 -20.93 6.08
N ALA A 178 -10.62 -19.71 6.66
CA ALA A 178 -9.41 -18.91 6.79
C ALA A 178 -8.44 -19.48 7.84
N ILE A 179 -8.96 -19.99 8.95
CA ILE A 179 -8.17 -20.69 9.98
C ILE A 179 -7.54 -21.97 9.42
N ASP A 180 -8.33 -22.79 8.73
CA ASP A 180 -7.85 -24.06 8.15
C ASP A 180 -6.80 -23.83 7.06
N SER A 181 -6.85 -22.68 6.39
CA SER A 181 -5.87 -22.28 5.36
C SER A 181 -4.60 -21.65 5.93
N ASP A 182 -4.58 -21.34 7.24
CA ASP A 182 -3.51 -20.62 7.93
C ASP A 182 -3.11 -19.29 7.27
N VAL A 183 -4.11 -18.50 6.83
CA VAL A 183 -3.87 -17.28 6.04
C VAL A 183 -4.05 -15.97 6.82
N LEU A 184 -4.50 -16.02 8.07
CA LEU A 184 -4.74 -14.82 8.85
C LEU A 184 -3.46 -14.31 9.51
N MET A 185 -3.26 -12.98 9.51
CA MET A 185 -2.16 -12.33 10.20
C MET A 185 -2.14 -12.72 11.68
N LYS A 186 -0.94 -12.96 12.22
CA LYS A 186 -0.72 -13.33 13.62
C LYS A 186 0.01 -12.22 14.38
N ASN A 187 -0.30 -12.09 15.67
CA ASN A 187 0.40 -11.20 16.59
C ASN A 187 1.73 -11.83 17.07
N SER A 188 2.44 -11.16 17.97
CA SER A 188 3.71 -11.65 18.52
C SER A 188 3.59 -12.90 19.40
N SER A 189 2.41 -13.23 19.94
CA SER A 189 2.16 -14.50 20.63
C SER A 189 1.88 -15.66 19.67
N GLY A 190 1.77 -15.40 18.37
CA GLY A 190 1.43 -16.38 17.35
C GLY A 190 -0.06 -16.65 17.22
N GLU A 191 -0.90 -15.86 17.90
CA GLU A 191 -2.36 -15.93 17.80
C GLU A 191 -2.85 -15.04 16.66
N VAL A 192 -4.02 -15.34 16.08
CA VAL A 192 -4.62 -14.51 15.04
C VAL A 192 -4.85 -13.09 15.56
N TYR A 193 -4.37 -12.09 14.81
CA TYR A 193 -4.65 -10.70 15.09
C TYR A 193 -6.09 -10.37 14.73
N VAL A 194 -6.86 -9.89 15.71
CA VAL A 194 -8.27 -9.51 15.56
C VAL A 194 -8.41 -7.99 15.67
N GLY A 195 -8.88 -7.35 14.60
CA GLY A 195 -9.24 -5.93 14.58
C GLY A 195 -10.75 -5.72 14.52
N GLY A 196 -11.17 -4.46 14.45
CA GLY A 196 -12.57 -4.08 14.21
C GLY A 196 -12.80 -3.64 12.77
N MET A 197 -14.04 -3.75 12.28
CA MET A 197 -14.49 -3.22 10.99
C MET A 197 -16.03 -3.05 10.98
N TRP A 198 -16.62 -2.66 9.84
CA TRP A 198 -18.08 -2.54 9.66
C TRP A 198 -18.86 -3.79 10.08
N LEU A 199 -18.25 -4.97 9.90
CA LEU A 199 -18.82 -6.28 10.23
C LEU A 199 -18.51 -6.79 11.65
N GLY A 200 -17.90 -5.96 12.50
CA GLY A 200 -17.50 -6.29 13.86
C GLY A 200 -16.06 -6.81 13.94
N PRO A 201 -15.75 -7.82 14.79
CA PRO A 201 -14.41 -8.39 14.90
C PRO A 201 -13.99 -9.15 13.63
N VAL A 202 -12.79 -8.87 13.14
CA VAL A 202 -12.25 -9.42 11.89
C VAL A 202 -10.80 -9.87 12.02
N GLY A 203 -10.42 -10.85 11.21
CA GLY A 203 -9.04 -11.22 10.95
C GLY A 203 -8.60 -10.72 9.57
N TYR A 204 -7.35 -10.33 9.43
CA TYR A 204 -6.81 -9.82 8.18
C TYR A 204 -6.03 -10.90 7.44
N VAL A 205 -6.22 -11.02 6.14
CA VAL A 205 -5.46 -11.96 5.30
C VAL A 205 -4.02 -11.47 5.19
N ASP A 206 -3.06 -12.33 5.52
CA ASP A 206 -1.65 -12.12 5.24
C ASP A 206 -1.37 -12.41 3.75
N TRP A 207 -1.33 -11.35 2.95
CA TRP A 207 -1.07 -11.42 1.51
C TRP A 207 0.34 -11.93 1.15
N PHE A 208 1.26 -12.03 2.12
CA PHE A 208 2.59 -12.62 1.93
C PHE A 208 2.63 -14.11 2.29
N HIS A 209 1.56 -14.64 2.90
CA HIS A 209 1.48 -16.06 3.21
C HIS A 209 1.33 -16.90 1.93
N PRO A 210 2.05 -18.02 1.77
CA PRO A 210 2.01 -18.82 0.54
C PRO A 210 0.62 -19.39 0.19
N ASN A 211 -0.26 -19.55 1.19
CA ASN A 211 -1.62 -20.04 0.98
C ASN A 211 -2.64 -18.93 0.68
N SER A 212 -2.27 -17.65 0.81
CA SER A 212 -3.21 -16.52 0.68
C SER A 212 -3.83 -16.46 -0.73
N GLN A 213 -3.02 -16.65 -1.76
CA GLN A 213 -3.48 -16.63 -3.15
C GLN A 213 -4.50 -17.75 -3.43
N SER A 214 -4.22 -18.98 -3.01
CA SER A 214 -5.12 -20.11 -3.24
C SER A 214 -6.42 -19.97 -2.44
N PHE A 215 -6.33 -19.54 -1.19
CA PHE A 215 -7.49 -19.23 -0.36
C PHE A 215 -8.38 -18.17 -1.01
N TRP A 216 -7.80 -17.01 -1.35
CA TRP A 216 -8.56 -15.87 -1.88
C TRP A 216 -9.15 -16.17 -3.26
N SER A 217 -8.38 -16.81 -4.14
CA SER A 217 -8.89 -17.25 -5.45
C SER A 217 -10.03 -18.24 -5.29
N GLY A 218 -9.93 -19.17 -4.34
CA GLY A 218 -11.00 -20.13 -4.04
C GLY A 218 -12.29 -19.49 -3.54
N GLN A 219 -12.20 -18.46 -2.68
CA GLN A 219 -13.36 -17.67 -2.26
C GLN A 219 -14.01 -16.97 -3.46
N ILE A 220 -13.22 -16.31 -4.31
CA ILE A 220 -13.68 -15.64 -5.52
C ILE A 220 -14.39 -16.64 -6.45
N THR A 221 -13.75 -17.76 -6.78
CA THR A 221 -14.32 -18.74 -7.73
C THR A 221 -15.56 -19.44 -7.19
N THR A 222 -15.75 -19.49 -5.88
CA THR A 222 -16.95 -20.10 -5.28
C THR A 222 -18.10 -19.09 -5.21
N PHE A 223 -17.81 -17.88 -4.72
CA PHE A 223 -18.84 -16.87 -4.50
C PHE A 223 -19.32 -16.22 -5.79
N PHE A 224 -18.42 -16.03 -6.75
CA PHE A 224 -18.71 -15.42 -8.06
C PHE A 224 -18.76 -16.45 -9.20
N ASP A 225 -19.12 -17.70 -8.88
CA ASP A 225 -19.37 -18.72 -9.88
C ASP A 225 -20.61 -18.37 -10.74
N ASP A 226 -20.55 -18.56 -12.05
CA ASP A 226 -21.63 -18.18 -12.97
C ASP A 226 -22.90 -19.03 -12.79
N GLU A 227 -22.76 -20.29 -12.34
CA GLU A 227 -23.88 -21.22 -12.21
C GLU A 227 -24.48 -21.20 -10.79
N SER A 228 -23.61 -21.21 -9.78
CA SER A 228 -23.96 -21.41 -8.37
C SER A 228 -23.81 -20.15 -7.50
N GLY A 229 -23.16 -19.11 -8.02
CA GLY A 229 -22.90 -17.85 -7.34
C GLY A 229 -23.43 -16.64 -8.10
N VAL A 230 -22.75 -15.50 -7.94
CA VAL A 230 -23.08 -14.24 -8.65
C VAL A 230 -22.00 -13.98 -9.70
N GLY A 231 -22.28 -14.26 -10.98
CA GLY A 231 -21.33 -14.06 -12.07
C GLY A 231 -20.97 -12.60 -12.36
N VAL A 232 -20.08 -12.00 -11.55
CA VAL A 232 -19.63 -10.61 -11.70
C VAL A 232 -18.52 -10.47 -12.75
N ASP A 233 -18.41 -9.28 -13.33
CA ASP A 233 -17.40 -8.95 -14.35
C ASP A 233 -16.12 -8.32 -13.76
N GLY A 234 -16.15 -8.01 -12.47
CA GLY A 234 -15.05 -7.40 -11.74
C GLY A 234 -15.35 -7.25 -10.25
N ILE A 235 -14.29 -6.96 -9.50
CA ILE A 235 -14.36 -6.77 -8.05
C ILE A 235 -13.78 -5.40 -7.72
N TRP A 236 -14.48 -4.65 -6.88
CA TRP A 236 -13.94 -3.46 -6.23
C TRP A 236 -13.38 -3.86 -4.87
N ILE A 237 -12.06 -3.84 -4.71
CA ILE A 237 -11.41 -4.06 -3.40
C ILE A 237 -11.35 -2.74 -2.63
N ASP A 238 -11.86 -2.72 -1.40
CA ASP A 238 -11.83 -1.54 -0.54
C ASP A 238 -11.20 -1.85 0.84
N MET A 239 -10.95 -0.80 1.62
CA MET A 239 -10.51 -0.88 3.03
C MET A 239 -9.18 -1.63 3.24
N ASN A 240 -8.30 -1.54 2.24
CA ASN A 240 -7.13 -2.40 2.06
C ASN A 240 -5.80 -1.73 2.43
N GLU A 241 -5.81 -0.65 3.22
CA GLU A 241 -4.59 -0.01 3.70
C GLU A 241 -3.76 -0.86 4.67
N VAL A 242 -4.27 -1.57 5.68
CA VAL A 242 -5.61 -2.03 6.11
C VAL A 242 -6.33 -1.09 7.10
N HIS A 243 -7.62 -0.88 6.92
CA HIS A 243 -8.40 0.00 7.80
C HIS A 243 -8.70 -0.62 9.17
N LEU A 244 -8.36 0.12 10.23
CA LEU A 244 -8.70 -0.22 11.62
C LEU A 244 -9.49 0.94 12.24
N PRO A 245 -10.83 0.84 12.35
CA PRO A 245 -11.63 1.84 13.03
C PRO A 245 -11.50 1.65 14.54
N LEU A 246 -10.42 2.17 15.13
CA LEU A 246 -10.23 2.20 16.57
C LEU A 246 -11.35 3.00 17.28
N ALA A 247 -11.92 4.00 16.58
CA ALA A 247 -12.90 4.92 17.14
C ALA A 247 -14.36 4.41 17.15
N LEU A 248 -14.79 3.61 16.16
CA LEU A 248 -16.16 3.10 16.09
C LEU A 248 -16.44 1.94 17.07
N PHE A 249 -15.40 1.16 17.40
CA PHE A 249 -15.50 0.11 18.41
C PHE A 249 -15.78 0.69 19.81
N LEU A 250 -15.19 1.85 20.12
CA LEU A 250 -15.42 2.55 21.39
C LEU A 250 -16.82 3.17 21.45
N GLN A 251 -17.35 3.72 20.35
CA GLN A 251 -18.68 4.36 20.36
C GLN A 251 -19.83 3.37 20.57
N HIS A 252 -19.77 2.18 19.96
CA HIS A 252 -20.81 1.16 20.17
C HIS A 252 -20.73 0.52 21.57
N ALA A 253 -19.52 0.31 22.11
CA ALA A 253 -19.34 -0.21 23.46
C ALA A 253 -19.88 0.71 24.57
N TYR A 254 -19.94 2.02 24.35
CA TYR A 254 -20.50 2.99 25.30
C TYR A 254 -22.04 2.96 25.38
N SER A 255 -22.74 2.40 24.39
CA SER A 255 -24.21 2.36 24.34
C SER A 255 -24.83 1.15 25.05
N ALA A 256 -24.03 0.12 25.39
CA ALA A 256 -24.48 -1.06 26.12
C ALA A 256 -24.19 -0.91 27.62
N THR A 257 -25.10 -0.26 28.34
CA THR A 257 -25.08 -0.12 29.80
C THR A 257 -25.19 -1.47 30.51
N SER A 258 -24.03 -2.10 30.72
CA SER A 258 -23.66 -3.00 31.84
C SER A 258 -22.38 -3.81 31.52
N ALA A 259 -21.84 -3.74 30.29
CA ALA A 259 -20.61 -4.45 29.89
C ALA A 259 -19.32 -3.64 30.10
N GLY A 260 -19.42 -2.31 30.27
CA GLY A 260 -18.26 -1.42 30.37
C GLY A 260 -17.35 -1.64 31.60
N GLN A 261 -17.87 -2.22 32.69
CA GLN A 261 -17.05 -2.54 33.87
C GLN A 261 -16.30 -3.87 33.75
N LEU A 262 -16.82 -4.86 32.99
CA LEU A 262 -16.11 -6.13 32.77
C LEU A 262 -14.95 -5.98 31.78
N LEU A 263 -15.08 -5.12 30.76
CA LEU A 263 -14.02 -4.95 29.76
C LEU A 263 -12.82 -4.17 30.33
N CYS A 264 -13.07 -3.19 31.21
CA CYS A 264 -12.01 -2.43 31.88
C CYS A 264 -11.21 -3.30 32.87
N SER A 265 -11.88 -4.26 33.53
CA SER A 265 -11.22 -5.23 34.42
C SER A 265 -10.46 -6.32 33.65
N LEU A 266 -10.92 -6.70 32.45
CA LEU A 266 -10.19 -7.61 31.56
C LEU A 266 -8.91 -6.95 30.99
N LEU A 267 -9.01 -5.69 30.55
CA LEU A 267 -7.89 -4.88 30.04
C LEU A 267 -6.86 -4.55 31.14
N GLN A 268 -7.29 -4.31 32.38
CA GLN A 268 -6.38 -4.16 33.53
C GLN A 268 -5.57 -5.42 33.84
N SER A 269 -6.13 -6.61 33.56
CA SER A 269 -5.43 -7.89 33.76
C SER A 269 -4.41 -8.21 32.67
N LEU A 270 -4.55 -7.63 31.47
CA LEU A 270 -3.68 -7.90 30.31
C LEU A 270 -2.59 -6.84 30.08
N HIS A 271 -2.81 -5.57 30.48
CA HIS A 271 -1.93 -4.48 30.03
C HIS A 271 -1.42 -3.47 31.07
N GLY A 272 -1.68 -3.63 32.38
CA GLY A 272 -0.99 -2.85 33.43
C GLY A 272 -0.83 -1.35 33.15
N GLU A 273 -1.82 -0.55 33.55
CA GLU A 273 -1.88 0.92 33.51
C GLU A 273 -2.11 1.60 32.13
N CYS A 274 -3.09 2.51 32.11
CA CYS A 274 -3.37 3.43 31.00
C CYS A 274 -2.44 4.65 31.10
N SER A 275 -1.20 4.51 30.64
CA SER A 275 -0.34 5.65 30.31
C SER A 275 0.78 5.20 29.38
N GLY A 276 0.79 5.73 28.15
CA GLY A 276 1.81 5.46 27.14
C GLY A 276 1.35 4.45 26.10
N LEU A 277 1.01 4.94 24.90
CA LEU A 277 0.85 4.08 23.72
C LEU A 277 2.23 3.48 23.38
N PRO A 278 2.38 2.14 23.31
CA PRO A 278 3.60 1.55 22.76
C PRO A 278 3.58 1.74 21.25
N SER A 279 4.66 2.27 20.70
CA SER A 279 5.01 2.17 19.28
C SER A 279 5.00 0.70 18.87
N THR A 280 4.07 0.31 18.00
CA THR A 280 4.02 -1.03 17.42
C THR A 280 5.21 -1.22 16.49
N SER A 281 6.27 -1.88 16.98
CA SER A 281 7.38 -2.33 16.13
C SER A 281 6.92 -3.53 15.31
N HIS A 282 6.63 -3.31 14.02
CA HIS A 282 6.47 -4.39 13.07
C HIS A 282 7.85 -4.89 12.62
N VAL A 283 8.14 -6.15 12.92
CA VAL A 283 9.26 -6.89 12.33
C VAL A 283 8.82 -7.32 10.93
N MET A 284 9.26 -6.60 9.90
CA MET A 284 9.19 -7.08 8.52
C MET A 284 10.48 -7.81 8.14
N GLY A 285 10.29 -8.93 7.43
CA GLY A 285 11.34 -9.86 7.04
C GLY A 285 12.51 -9.20 6.32
N THR A 286 13.70 -9.72 6.61
CA THR A 286 14.98 -9.29 6.07
C THR A 286 15.11 -9.65 4.58
N SER A 287 14.58 -8.80 3.70
CA SER A 287 15.00 -8.83 2.29
C SER A 287 16.46 -8.39 2.19
N THR A 288 17.35 -9.35 1.95
CA THR A 288 18.81 -9.23 1.94
C THR A 288 19.38 -8.84 0.57
N ARG A 289 18.60 -8.18 -0.29
CA ARG A 289 19.09 -7.74 -1.61
C ARG A 289 18.85 -6.25 -1.85
N ILE A 290 19.96 -5.52 -1.86
CA ILE A 290 20.06 -4.09 -2.14
C ILE A 290 20.13 -3.91 -3.68
N PRO A 291 19.26 -3.14 -4.33
CA PRO A 291 19.54 -2.63 -5.68
C PRO A 291 20.60 -1.53 -5.60
N SER A 292 21.41 -1.42 -6.64
CA SER A 292 22.58 -0.56 -6.75
C SER A 292 22.38 0.88 -6.28
N ARG A 293 23.39 1.49 -5.65
CA ARG A 293 23.39 2.94 -5.46
C ARG A 293 23.66 3.60 -6.80
N PHE A 294 23.05 4.74 -7.09
CA PHE A 294 23.26 5.43 -8.35
C PHE A 294 23.89 6.79 -8.09
N ILE A 295 24.74 7.22 -9.02
CA ILE A 295 25.38 8.53 -9.03
C ILE A 295 24.76 9.26 -10.21
N ALA A 296 24.17 10.42 -9.93
CA ALA A 296 23.57 11.31 -10.92
C ALA A 296 24.47 12.55 -11.07
N PRO A 297 25.44 12.53 -12.00
CA PRO A 297 26.31 13.67 -12.20
C PRO A 297 25.54 14.84 -12.79
N ASP A 298 25.92 16.05 -12.40
CA ASP A 298 25.48 17.28 -13.04
C ASP A 298 26.10 17.44 -14.45
N ASN A 299 25.83 18.58 -15.08
CA ASN A 299 26.34 18.87 -16.42
C ASN A 299 27.88 18.98 -16.50
N SER A 300 28.58 18.99 -15.36
CA SER A 300 30.03 18.97 -15.25
C SER A 300 30.61 17.58 -14.95
N GLY A 301 29.76 16.56 -14.81
CA GLY A 301 30.17 15.20 -14.48
C GLY A 301 30.41 14.98 -12.98
N GLN A 302 29.89 15.87 -12.11
CA GLN A 302 30.09 15.81 -10.66
C GLN A 302 28.78 15.50 -9.92
N ALA A 303 28.85 14.77 -8.81
CA ALA A 303 27.71 14.58 -7.92
C ALA A 303 28.15 14.66 -6.46
N THR A 304 27.30 15.16 -5.58
CA THR A 304 27.51 15.11 -4.14
C THR A 304 26.24 14.68 -3.43
N GLY A 305 26.39 14.14 -2.23
CA GLY A 305 25.28 13.81 -1.35
C GLY A 305 25.79 13.47 0.04
N SER A 306 24.89 13.36 1.01
CA SER A 306 25.22 12.91 2.36
C SER A 306 24.25 11.83 2.83
N LEU A 307 24.70 11.02 3.77
CA LEU A 307 23.92 10.01 4.47
C LEU A 307 24.16 10.19 5.97
N TYR A 308 23.11 10.57 6.68
CA TYR A 308 23.10 10.57 8.12
C TYR A 308 22.60 9.22 8.65
N LEU A 309 23.26 8.64 9.65
CA LEU A 309 22.87 7.39 10.31
C LEU A 309 22.91 7.56 11.82
N ASP A 310 21.84 7.15 12.51
CA ASP A 310 21.80 7.05 13.95
C ASP A 310 20.91 5.87 14.42
N ASP A 311 20.57 5.84 15.71
CA ASP A 311 19.73 4.79 16.30
C ASP A 311 18.23 5.07 16.24
N ASP A 312 17.83 6.24 15.72
CA ASP A 312 16.45 6.74 15.62
C ASP A 312 15.62 6.63 16.92
N LYS A 313 16.29 6.59 18.07
CA LYS A 313 15.66 6.34 19.39
C LYS A 313 16.16 7.27 20.46
N SER A 314 17.43 7.63 20.44
CA SER A 314 18.06 8.39 21.52
C SER A 314 18.32 9.82 21.09
N LEU A 315 17.89 10.79 21.90
CA LEU A 315 18.16 12.23 21.67
C LEU A 315 19.66 12.60 21.69
N ASN A 316 20.54 11.72 22.20
CA ASN A 316 21.99 11.89 22.27
C ASN A 316 22.72 10.59 21.84
N SER A 317 22.36 10.01 20.70
CA SER A 317 23.07 8.85 20.16
C SER A 317 24.36 9.25 19.44
N THR A 318 25.27 8.28 19.34
CA THR A 318 26.40 8.34 18.41
C THR A 318 25.87 8.24 16.99
N SER A 319 26.10 9.25 16.16
CA SER A 319 25.68 9.29 14.76
C SER A 319 26.86 9.24 13.78
N SER A 320 26.57 8.91 12.53
CA SER A 320 27.49 9.04 11.40
C SER A 320 26.92 10.06 10.42
N ASP A 321 27.74 11.02 9.99
CA ASP A 321 27.42 11.95 8.90
C ASP A 321 28.39 11.67 7.75
N ILE A 322 27.88 11.02 6.70
CA ILE A 322 28.69 10.42 5.65
C ILE A 322 28.50 11.23 4.37
N ALA A 323 29.53 11.93 3.93
CA ALA A 323 29.56 12.65 2.67
C ALA A 323 30.02 11.75 1.52
N PHE A 324 29.33 11.83 0.40
CA PHE A 324 29.66 11.23 -0.89
C PHE A 324 29.99 12.33 -1.88
N SER A 325 31.10 12.17 -2.60
CA SER A 325 31.40 12.98 -3.78
C SER A 325 31.80 12.09 -4.94
N TYR A 326 31.37 12.46 -6.13
CA TYR A 326 31.74 11.86 -7.38
C TYR A 326 32.30 12.94 -8.30
N ASP A 327 33.46 12.68 -8.86
CA ASP A 327 34.10 13.54 -9.85
C ASP A 327 34.82 12.65 -10.87
N ASN A 328 34.41 12.73 -12.15
CA ASN A 328 35.09 12.09 -13.27
C ASN A 328 35.51 10.63 -13.04
N GLY A 329 34.58 9.79 -12.57
CA GLY A 329 34.83 8.36 -12.35
C GLY A 329 35.33 7.99 -10.96
N HIS A 330 35.59 8.95 -10.08
CA HIS A 330 36.06 8.70 -8.73
C HIS A 330 34.94 8.94 -7.72
N LEU A 331 34.46 7.88 -7.07
CA LEU A 331 33.55 7.97 -5.93
C LEU A 331 34.36 8.01 -4.63
N VAL A 332 34.20 9.09 -3.88
CA VAL A 332 34.82 9.31 -2.57
C VAL A 332 33.73 9.31 -1.50
N VAL A 333 33.99 8.60 -0.42
CA VAL A 333 33.17 8.59 0.80
C VAL A 333 34.03 9.06 1.96
N ASN A 334 33.52 10.05 2.67
CA ASN A 334 34.18 10.68 3.81
C ASN A 334 33.14 11.10 4.86
N GLY A 335 33.57 11.71 5.96
CA GLY A 335 32.67 12.24 6.99
C GLY A 335 32.99 11.73 8.40
N THR A 336 31.97 11.71 9.26
CA THR A 336 32.06 11.17 10.62
C THR A 336 31.38 9.81 10.69
N PHE A 337 32.00 8.87 11.42
CA PHE A 337 31.57 7.47 11.47
C PHE A 337 31.36 7.01 12.91
N GLY A 338 30.50 7.73 13.65
CA GLY A 338 30.23 7.44 15.06
C GLY A 338 29.21 6.31 15.28
N TYR A 339 28.33 6.06 14.32
CA TYR A 339 27.33 4.99 14.38
C TYR A 339 27.85 3.69 13.76
N SER A 340 27.83 2.60 14.54
CA SER A 340 28.24 1.28 14.07
C SER A 340 27.08 0.59 13.35
N THR A 341 27.23 0.36 12.05
CA THR A 341 26.24 -0.35 11.22
C THR A 341 26.81 -1.57 10.51
N ASN A 342 25.95 -2.55 10.24
CA ASN A 342 26.24 -3.71 9.39
C ASN A 342 25.89 -3.47 7.91
N LEU A 343 25.41 -2.27 7.57
CA LEU A 343 25.10 -1.88 6.20
C LEU A 343 26.37 -1.91 5.32
N GLN A 344 26.19 -2.19 4.03
CA GLN A 344 27.26 -2.19 3.04
C GLN A 344 26.81 -1.45 1.79
N VAL A 345 27.71 -0.66 1.20
CA VAL A 345 27.55 -0.20 -0.18
C VAL A 345 28.06 -1.32 -1.06
N ILE A 346 27.17 -1.91 -1.88
CA ILE A 346 27.46 -3.12 -2.66
C ILE A 346 27.62 -2.88 -4.18
N SER A 347 27.13 -1.75 -4.67
CA SER A 347 27.36 -1.31 -6.04
C SER A 347 27.04 0.18 -6.23
N ALA A 348 27.68 0.80 -7.22
CA ALA A 348 27.33 2.12 -7.74
C ALA A 348 27.01 2.03 -9.24
N LYS A 349 26.05 2.81 -9.74
CA LYS A 349 25.78 2.95 -11.18
C LYS A 349 25.74 4.43 -11.55
N VAL A 350 26.61 4.84 -12.46
CA VAL A 350 26.67 6.24 -12.94
C VAL A 350 25.66 6.42 -14.06
N LEU A 351 24.80 7.43 -13.92
CA LEU A 351 23.79 7.77 -14.93
C LEU A 351 24.39 8.64 -16.03
N GLY A 352 23.91 8.47 -17.27
CA GLY A 352 24.35 9.27 -18.43
C GLY A 352 25.55 8.72 -19.21
N ASN A 353 26.17 7.63 -18.76
CA ASN A 353 27.15 6.89 -19.56
C ASN A 353 26.40 5.78 -20.33
N ASP A 354 26.57 5.70 -21.66
CA ASP A 354 25.82 4.83 -22.60
C ASP A 354 25.88 3.33 -22.26
N THR A 355 26.71 2.94 -21.29
CA THR A 355 26.96 1.56 -20.88
C THR A 355 26.02 1.06 -19.78
N GLY A 356 25.42 1.94 -18.97
CA GLY A 356 24.47 1.56 -17.90
C GLY A 356 25.00 0.52 -16.90
N VAL A 357 26.32 0.37 -16.77
CA VAL A 357 27.00 -0.66 -15.97
C VAL A 357 26.90 -0.34 -14.48
N ALA A 358 26.48 -1.33 -13.68
CA ALA A 358 26.61 -1.28 -12.24
C ALA A 358 28.01 -1.76 -11.84
N PHE A 359 28.76 -0.91 -11.17
CA PHE A 359 30.06 -1.21 -10.58
C PHE A 359 29.84 -1.86 -9.23
N ASN A 360 30.05 -3.17 -9.16
CA ASN A 360 29.91 -3.93 -7.92
C ASN A 360 31.18 -3.78 -7.07
N PHE A 361 31.01 -3.35 -5.83
CA PHE A 361 32.08 -3.29 -4.83
C PHE A 361 31.44 -3.39 -3.45
N THR A 362 32.14 -3.99 -2.48
CA THR A 362 31.62 -4.09 -1.12
C THR A 362 32.46 -3.22 -0.19
N LYS A 363 31.90 -2.12 0.29
CA LYS A 363 32.55 -1.23 1.26
C LYS A 363 31.58 -0.87 2.39
N PRO A 364 32.01 -0.99 3.66
CA PRO A 364 31.19 -0.54 4.78
C PRO A 364 31.15 1.00 4.83
N PRO A 365 30.03 1.62 5.23
CA PRO A 365 29.93 3.05 5.48
C PRO A 365 30.44 3.39 6.89
N ASN A 366 31.52 2.76 7.35
CA ASN A 366 32.06 2.89 8.71
C ASN A 366 33.45 3.56 8.75
N ALA A 367 34.00 3.89 7.58
CA ALA A 367 35.29 4.56 7.43
C ALA A 367 35.35 5.26 6.06
N PRO A 368 36.25 6.24 5.87
CA PRO A 368 36.49 6.84 4.56
C PRO A 368 37.02 5.81 3.56
N TRP A 369 36.61 5.92 2.30
CA TRP A 369 37.15 5.13 1.19
C TRP A 369 36.95 5.84 -0.15
N THR A 370 37.73 5.41 -1.14
CA THR A 370 37.61 5.86 -2.53
C THR A 370 37.54 4.63 -3.42
N VAL A 371 36.76 4.71 -4.48
CA VAL A 371 36.67 3.69 -5.52
C VAL A 371 36.56 4.32 -6.90
N ASP A 372 37.30 3.76 -7.84
CA ASP A 372 37.23 4.13 -9.25
C ASP A 372 36.10 3.34 -9.91
N ILE A 373 35.19 4.03 -10.57
CA ILE A 373 33.95 3.50 -11.17
C ILE A 373 33.77 4.03 -12.60
N ASN A 374 34.79 3.75 -13.43
CA ASN A 374 34.88 4.09 -14.86
C ASN A 374 34.26 3.05 -15.78
#